data_AF-A0A522QYT4-F1
#
_entry.id   AF-A0A522QYT4-F1
#
_cell.length_a   1.000
_cell.length_b   1.000
_cell.length_c   1.000
_cell.angle_alpha   90.00
_cell.angle_beta   90.00
_cell.angle_gamma   90.00
#
_symmetry.space_group_name_H-M   'P 1'
#
loop_
_entity.id
_entity.type
_entity.pdbx_description
1 polymer ?
#
loop_
_entity_poly.entity_id
_entity_poly.type
_entity_poly.pdbx_seq_one_letter_code
_entity_poly.pdbx_strand_id
1 'polypeptide(L)'
;MKDIAGVILAGGLSRRMGGGDKTLLALAGRPLVSHIFGRLQHQAAPIALNANGDPARFRAFGLPVIPDTIAGFAGPLAGILAGMEWAQKEDGVDALVSVAGDTPFFPENLVAGLADAAGERRDKIVVARSGGRRHPVFAL
;
A
#
# COMPACT_ATOMS: atom_id res chain seq x y z
N MET A 1 -16.94 6.29 -4.28
CA MET A 1 -15.63 6.06 -3.64
C MET A 1 -14.51 6.26 -4.67
N LYS A 2 -14.46 7.40 -5.37
CA LYS A 2 -13.42 7.68 -6.39
C LYS A 2 -12.33 8.62 -5.85
N ASP A 3 -12.27 8.76 -4.52
CA ASP A 3 -11.58 9.86 -3.85
C ASP A 3 -10.42 9.32 -2.96
N ILE A 4 -10.29 7.99 -2.86
CA ILE A 4 -9.27 7.31 -2.06
C ILE A 4 -8.29 6.59 -2.99
N ALA A 5 -7.07 7.09 -3.07
CA ALA A 5 -5.97 6.40 -3.72
C ALA A 5 -5.42 5.27 -2.84
N GLY A 6 -4.81 4.24 -3.44
CA GLY A 6 -4.16 3.15 -2.74
C GLY A 6 -2.65 3.12 -2.96
N VAL A 7 -1.88 2.87 -1.90
CA VAL A 7 -0.45 2.54 -2.01
C VAL A 7 -0.16 1.16 -1.41
N ILE A 8 0.45 0.30 -2.21
CA ILE A 8 0.97 -0.99 -1.76
C ILE A 8 2.44 -0.79 -1.39
N LEU A 9 2.77 -0.95 -0.11
CA LEU A 9 4.14 -0.82 0.39
C LEU A 9 4.92 -2.09 0.07
N ALA A 10 5.57 -2.09 -1.09
CA ALA A 10 6.40 -3.18 -1.59
C ALA A 10 7.91 -2.96 -1.36
N GLY A 11 8.29 -1.82 -0.77
CA GLY A 11 9.65 -1.49 -0.40
C GLY A 11 10.12 -2.15 0.90
N GLY A 12 11.43 -2.18 1.08
CA GLY A 12 12.09 -2.74 2.26
C GLY A 12 13.23 -3.65 1.89
N LEU A 13 14.14 -3.88 2.84
CA LEU A 13 15.39 -4.58 2.58
C LEU A 13 15.26 -6.11 2.64
N SER A 14 14.07 -6.65 2.96
CA SER A 14 13.79 -8.09 3.10
C SER A 14 14.88 -8.89 3.85
N ARG A 15 15.58 -8.26 4.80
CA ARG A 15 16.80 -8.80 5.42
C ARG A 15 16.59 -10.16 6.09
N ARG A 16 15.38 -10.40 6.62
CA ARG A 16 15.00 -11.64 7.30
C ARG A 16 14.57 -12.77 6.35
N MET A 17 14.42 -12.50 5.06
CA MET A 17 13.99 -13.48 4.05
C MET A 17 15.07 -13.74 2.99
N GLY A 18 16.34 -13.50 3.33
CA GLY A 18 17.47 -13.75 2.43
C GLY A 18 17.74 -12.63 1.42
N GLY A 19 17.10 -11.47 1.56
CA GLY A 19 17.17 -10.38 0.57
C GLY A 19 16.15 -10.54 -0.57
N GLY A 20 16.13 -9.57 -1.48
CA GLY A 20 15.21 -9.57 -2.63
C GLY A 20 13.79 -9.06 -2.34
N ASP A 21 12.91 -9.17 -3.33
CA ASP A 21 11.57 -8.59 -3.29
C ASP A 21 10.55 -9.57 -2.75
N LYS A 22 10.29 -9.48 -1.44
CA LYS A 22 9.29 -10.31 -0.74
C LYS A 22 7.94 -10.31 -1.47
N THR A 23 7.54 -9.17 -2.02
CA THR A 23 6.26 -8.99 -2.72
C THR A 23 6.17 -9.75 -4.04
N LEU A 24 7.30 -10.18 -4.62
CA LEU A 24 7.35 -11.00 -5.83
C LEU A 24 7.36 -12.51 -5.54
N LEU A 25 7.48 -12.92 -4.27
CA LEU A 25 7.42 -14.33 -3.91
C LEU A 25 6.05 -14.92 -4.26
N ALA A 26 6.06 -16.14 -4.76
CA ALA A 26 4.86 -16.84 -5.16
C ALA A 26 4.10 -17.37 -3.95
N LEU A 27 2.81 -17.08 -3.90
CA LEU A 27 1.82 -17.70 -3.04
C LEU A 27 0.76 -18.33 -3.94
N ALA A 28 0.54 -19.64 -3.83
CA ALA A 28 -0.39 -20.38 -4.69
C ALA A 28 -0.18 -20.09 -6.19
N GLY A 29 1.08 -20.07 -6.65
CA GLY A 29 1.44 -19.87 -8.06
C GLY A 29 1.37 -18.42 -8.57
N ARG A 30 1.02 -17.44 -7.74
CA ARG A 30 0.99 -16.02 -8.11
C ARG A 30 1.82 -15.15 -7.15
N PRO A 31 2.49 -14.08 -7.63
CA PRO A 31 3.20 -13.15 -6.76
C PRO A 31 2.31 -12.58 -5.64
N LEU A 32 2.86 -12.37 -4.44
CA LEU A 32 2.13 -11.76 -3.31
C LEU A 32 1.46 -10.44 -3.70
N VAL A 33 2.17 -9.59 -4.44
CA VAL A 33 1.64 -8.32 -4.96
C VAL A 33 0.39 -8.50 -5.82
N SER A 34 0.27 -9.60 -6.58
CA SER A 34 -0.94 -9.88 -7.37
C SER A 34 -2.16 -10.14 -6.50
N HIS A 35 -1.99 -10.84 -5.37
CA HIS A 35 -3.10 -11.08 -4.44
C HIS A 35 -3.52 -9.79 -3.74
N ILE A 36 -2.55 -8.95 -3.37
CA ILE A 36 -2.78 -7.67 -2.71
C ILE A 36 -3.48 -6.69 -3.66
N PHE A 37 -2.94 -6.51 -4.86
CA PHE A 37 -3.56 -5.68 -5.89
C PHE A 37 -4.97 -6.18 -6.23
N GLY A 38 -5.12 -7.50 -6.38
CA GLY A 38 -6.40 -8.15 -6.63
C GLY A 38 -7.49 -7.78 -5.62
N ARG A 39 -7.13 -7.60 -4.34
CA ARG A 39 -8.06 -7.17 -3.28
C ARG A 39 -8.23 -5.65 -3.21
N LEU A 40 -7.15 -4.89 -3.44
CA LEU A 40 -7.16 -3.43 -3.26
C LEU A 40 -7.86 -2.70 -4.42
N GLN A 41 -7.74 -3.19 -5.65
CA GLN A 41 -8.32 -2.57 -6.85
C GLN A 41 -9.85 -2.40 -6.82
N HIS A 42 -10.54 -3.18 -5.97
CA HIS A 42 -11.99 -3.08 -5.79
C HIS A 42 -12.38 -2.08 -4.69
N GLN A 43 -11.41 -1.55 -3.95
CA GLN A 43 -11.61 -0.73 -2.76
C GLN A 43 -11.02 0.68 -2.86
N ALA A 44 -10.01 0.89 -3.70
CA ALA A 44 -9.34 2.17 -3.90
C ALA A 44 -8.92 2.36 -5.36
N ALA A 45 -8.91 3.61 -5.82
CA ALA A 45 -8.41 4.00 -7.13
C ALA A 45 -8.06 5.50 -7.12
N PRO A 46 -6.94 5.93 -7.74
CA PRO A 46 -5.92 5.12 -8.41
C PRO A 46 -5.05 4.31 -7.44
N ILE A 47 -4.19 3.40 -7.93
CA ILE A 47 -3.28 2.58 -7.11
C ILE A 47 -1.83 2.68 -7.58
N ALA A 48 -0.88 2.78 -6.63
CA ALA A 48 0.55 2.72 -6.87
C ALA A 48 1.26 1.65 -6.02
N LEU A 49 2.45 1.23 -6.49
CA LEU A 49 3.39 0.41 -5.75
C LEU A 49 4.53 1.27 -5.22
N ASN A 50 4.71 1.35 -3.90
CA ASN A 50 5.92 1.94 -3.34
C ASN A 50 7.04 0.90 -3.31
N ALA A 51 8.14 1.13 -4.04
CA ALA A 51 9.30 0.26 -4.03
C ALA A 51 10.57 0.98 -4.50
N ASN A 52 11.71 0.67 -3.86
CA ASN A 52 13.03 1.20 -4.22
C ASN A 52 13.80 0.23 -5.12
N GLY A 53 14.63 0.73 -6.03
CA GLY A 53 15.40 -0.08 -6.98
C GLY A 53 14.82 -0.04 -8.39
N ASP A 54 15.05 -1.09 -9.18
CA ASP A 54 14.57 -1.14 -10.57
C ASP A 54 13.04 -1.31 -10.63
N PRO A 55 12.28 -0.33 -11.16
CA PRO A 55 10.82 -0.44 -11.30
C PRO A 55 10.38 -1.49 -12.34
N ALA A 56 11.25 -1.88 -13.28
CA ALA A 56 10.90 -2.80 -14.36
C ALA A 56 10.46 -4.18 -13.86
N ARG A 57 10.90 -4.60 -12.67
CA ARG A 57 10.47 -5.85 -12.02
C ARG A 57 8.96 -5.92 -11.72
N PHE A 58 8.29 -4.78 -11.65
CA PHE A 58 6.84 -4.69 -11.41
C PHE A 58 6.04 -4.38 -12.69
N ARG A 59 6.70 -4.29 -13.86
CA ARG A 59 6.06 -3.91 -15.13
C ARG A 59 4.85 -4.78 -15.48
N ALA A 60 4.87 -6.06 -15.11
CA ALA A 60 3.77 -7.01 -15.35
C ALA A 60 2.46 -6.64 -14.62
N PHE A 61 2.50 -5.79 -13.59
CA PHE A 61 1.31 -5.39 -12.83
C PHE A 61 0.62 -4.14 -13.39
N GLY A 62 1.25 -3.43 -14.32
CA GLY A 62 0.67 -2.23 -14.94
C GLY A 62 0.42 -1.06 -13.98
N LEU A 63 1.06 -1.07 -12.81
CA LEU A 63 0.94 -0.03 -11.79
C LEU A 63 2.13 0.93 -11.84
N PRO A 64 1.92 2.22 -11.52
CA PRO A 64 3.02 3.13 -11.27
C PRO A 64 3.85 2.62 -10.08
N VAL A 65 5.17 2.65 -10.23
CA VAL A 65 6.13 2.30 -9.18
C VAL A 65 6.78 3.58 -8.68
N ILE A 66 6.57 3.90 -7.41
CA ILE A 66 7.04 5.12 -6.77
C ILE A 66 8.16 4.78 -5.76
N PRO A 67 9.37 5.36 -5.89
CA PRO A 67 10.43 5.18 -4.92
C PRO A 67 10.18 6.03 -3.67
N ASP A 68 10.88 5.73 -2.58
CA ASP A 68 10.91 6.62 -1.41
C ASP A 68 11.55 7.96 -1.79
N THR A 69 10.97 9.07 -1.34
CA THR A 69 11.52 10.42 -1.53
C THR A 69 12.53 10.82 -0.45
N ILE A 70 12.57 10.07 0.66
CA ILE A 70 13.52 10.24 1.75
C ILE A 70 14.60 9.17 1.67
N ALA A 71 15.87 9.61 1.65
CA ALA A 71 17.03 8.71 1.64
C ALA A 71 17.18 7.92 2.96
N GLY A 72 17.93 6.81 2.89
CA GLY A 72 18.38 6.08 4.09
C GLY A 72 17.46 4.98 4.60
N PHE A 73 16.49 4.52 3.80
CA PHE A 73 15.54 3.45 4.18
C PHE A 73 14.84 3.75 5.52
N ALA A 74 14.23 4.93 5.62
CA ALA A 74 13.61 5.45 6.84
C ALA A 74 12.34 4.70 7.31
N GLY A 75 12.13 3.47 6.82
CA GLY A 75 11.05 2.60 7.20
C GLY A 75 9.73 2.91 6.49
N PRO A 76 8.62 2.29 6.91
CA PRO A 76 7.34 2.34 6.19
C PRO A 76 6.75 3.74 6.01
N LEU A 77 7.08 4.70 6.89
CA LEU A 77 6.61 6.08 6.78
C LEU A 77 7.17 6.79 5.54
N ALA A 78 8.38 6.44 5.07
CA ALA A 78 8.92 6.98 3.83
C ALA A 78 8.09 6.55 2.61
N GLY A 79 7.65 5.29 2.61
CA GLY A 79 6.78 4.77 1.55
C GLY A 79 5.37 5.36 1.59
N ILE A 80 4.83 5.59 2.79
CA ILE A 80 3.55 6.30 2.96
C ILE A 80 3.66 7.73 2.44
N LEU A 81 4.72 8.46 2.81
CA LEU A 81 4.96 9.82 2.30
C LEU A 81 5.04 9.85 0.77
N ALA A 82 5.83 8.97 0.17
CA ALA A 82 5.92 8.87 -1.29
C ALA A 82 4.54 8.59 -1.92
N GLY A 83 3.74 7.73 -1.30
CA GLY A 83 2.35 7.49 -1.68
C GLY A 83 1.48 8.74 -1.61
N MET A 84 1.59 9.54 -0.55
CA MET A 84 0.83 10.78 -0.39
C MET A 84 1.23 11.83 -1.42
N GLU A 85 2.54 12.00 -1.68
CA GLU A 85 3.07 12.92 -2.69
C GLU A 85 2.68 12.51 -4.12
N TRP A 86 2.56 11.21 -4.38
CA TRP A 86 2.01 10.71 -5.63
C TRP A 86 0.51 10.98 -5.73
N ALA A 87 -0.28 10.59 -4.73
CA ALA A 87 -1.73 10.76 -4.71
C ALA A 87 -2.17 12.22 -4.83
N GLN A 88 -1.41 13.17 -4.28
CA GLN A 88 -1.67 14.61 -4.41
C GLN A 88 -1.69 15.10 -5.87
N LYS A 89 -1.03 14.38 -6.78
CA LYS A 89 -0.95 14.73 -8.21
C LYS A 89 -2.09 14.13 -9.03
N GLU A 90 -2.91 13.26 -8.43
CA GLU A 90 -4.01 12.58 -9.09
C GLU A 90 -5.31 13.39 -8.92
N ASP A 91 -6.04 13.58 -10.02
CA ASP A 91 -7.27 14.39 -10.02
C ASP A 91 -8.39 13.70 -9.22
N GLY A 92 -9.02 14.47 -8.33
CA GLY A 92 -10.18 14.00 -7.55
C GLY A 92 -9.84 13.10 -6.36
N VAL A 93 -8.56 12.94 -6.01
CA VAL A 93 -8.11 12.20 -4.83
C VAL A 93 -7.98 13.13 -3.63
N ASP A 94 -8.55 12.74 -2.50
CA ASP A 94 -8.50 13.50 -1.24
C ASP A 94 -7.98 12.69 -0.04
N ALA A 95 -7.79 11.38 -0.22
CA ALA A 95 -7.24 10.49 0.80
C ALA A 95 -6.39 9.37 0.18
N LEU A 96 -5.54 8.77 1.01
CA LEU A 96 -4.66 7.66 0.63
C LEU A 96 -4.82 6.52 1.64
N VAL A 97 -5.17 5.32 1.16
CA VAL A 97 -5.03 4.09 1.95
C VAL A 97 -3.68 3.43 1.67
N SER A 98 -2.96 3.08 2.74
CA SER A 98 -1.75 2.25 2.68
C SER A 98 -2.06 0.81 3.04
N VAL A 99 -1.40 -0.14 2.36
CA VAL A 99 -1.44 -1.57 2.69
C VAL A 99 -0.04 -2.19 2.64
N ALA A 100 0.22 -3.19 3.48
CA ALA A 100 1.50 -3.91 3.45
C ALA A 100 1.62 -4.86 2.25
N GLY A 101 2.81 -4.90 1.65
CA GLY A 101 3.16 -5.78 0.53
C GLY A 101 3.25 -7.28 0.83
N ASP A 102 3.08 -7.69 2.10
CA ASP A 102 3.32 -9.07 2.56
C ASP A 102 2.16 -9.73 3.31
N THR A 103 1.01 -9.06 3.42
CA THR A 103 -0.18 -9.60 4.07
C THR A 103 -1.33 -9.67 3.06
N PRO A 104 -1.40 -10.72 2.22
CA PRO A 104 -2.32 -10.80 1.08
C PRO A 104 -3.78 -11.12 1.45
N PHE A 105 -4.09 -11.25 2.75
CA PHE A 105 -5.41 -11.69 3.25
C PHE A 105 -6.11 -10.62 4.08
N PHE A 106 -5.82 -9.34 3.84
CA PHE A 106 -6.62 -8.26 4.41
C PHE A 106 -8.06 -8.31 3.85
N PRO A 107 -9.06 -7.79 4.58
CA PRO A 107 -10.44 -7.97 4.22
C PRO A 107 -10.83 -7.18 2.97
N GLU A 108 -11.88 -7.63 2.27
CA GLU A 108 -12.39 -6.99 1.04
C GLU A 108 -13.19 -5.71 1.31
N ASN A 109 -13.45 -5.41 2.58
CA ASN A 109 -14.08 -4.19 3.06
C ASN A 109 -13.14 -3.33 3.93
N LEU A 110 -11.82 -3.50 3.79
CA LEU A 110 -10.81 -2.73 4.53
C LEU A 110 -11.04 -1.21 4.38
N VAL A 111 -11.10 -0.71 3.14
CA VAL A 111 -11.18 0.74 2.89
C VAL A 111 -12.50 1.30 3.39
N ALA A 112 -13.61 0.60 3.13
CA ALA A 112 -14.92 0.99 3.64
C ALA A 112 -14.93 1.06 5.18
N GLY A 113 -14.39 0.04 5.86
CA GLY A 113 -14.34 0.03 7.33
C GLY A 113 -13.43 1.12 7.92
N LEU A 114 -12.32 1.46 7.25
CA LEU A 114 -11.46 2.58 7.65
C LEU A 114 -12.15 3.93 7.43
N ALA A 115 -12.83 4.11 6.30
CA ALA A 115 -13.57 5.33 5.98
C ALA A 115 -14.75 5.55 6.93
N ASP A 116 -15.51 4.49 7.23
CA ASP A 116 -16.62 4.54 8.19
C ASP A 116 -16.12 4.95 9.59
N ALA A 117 -14.96 4.42 10.00
CA ALA A 117 -14.33 4.78 11.28
C ALA A 117 -13.76 6.21 11.30
N ALA A 118 -13.36 6.75 10.14
CA ALA A 118 -12.99 8.17 10.01
C ALA A 118 -14.22 9.08 10.15
N GLY A 119 -15.38 8.63 9.65
CA GLY A 119 -16.61 9.41 9.59
C GLY A 119 -16.43 10.65 8.73
N GLU A 120 -17.01 11.78 9.13
CA GLU A 120 -16.86 13.06 8.41
C GLU A 120 -15.50 13.75 8.66
N ARG A 121 -14.65 13.17 9.52
CA ARG A 121 -13.40 13.77 9.96
C ARG A 121 -12.25 13.39 9.03
N ARG A 122 -12.07 14.19 7.99
CA ARG A 122 -10.99 14.06 7.00
C ARG A 122 -9.59 14.46 7.52
N ASP A 123 -9.50 14.97 8.75
CA ASP A 123 -8.25 15.36 9.42
C ASP A 123 -7.62 14.23 10.26
N LYS A 124 -8.16 13.01 10.20
CA LYS A 124 -7.74 11.89 11.04
C LYS A 124 -7.09 10.78 10.23
N ILE A 125 -6.08 10.17 10.84
CA ILE A 125 -5.50 8.91 10.38
C ILE A 125 -6.21 7.76 11.11
N VAL A 126 -6.75 6.81 10.36
CA VAL A 126 -7.39 5.62 10.91
C VAL A 126 -6.50 4.40 10.64
N VAL A 127 -6.25 3.60 11.68
CA VAL A 127 -5.34 2.45 11.59
C VAL A 127 -6.09 1.15 11.90
N ALA A 128 -5.90 0.14 11.07
CA ALA A 128 -6.51 -1.18 11.27
C ALA A 128 -5.99 -1.87 12.55
N ARG A 129 -6.87 -2.65 13.19
CA ARG A 129 -6.54 -3.48 14.35
C ARG A 129 -7.10 -4.88 14.17
N SER A 130 -6.28 -5.91 14.43
CA SER A 130 -6.70 -7.32 14.40
C SER A 130 -5.97 -8.11 15.48
N GLY A 131 -6.64 -9.09 16.10
CA GLY A 131 -6.06 -9.91 17.17
C GLY A 131 -5.46 -9.09 18.33
N GLY A 132 -6.09 -7.94 18.65
CA GLY A 132 -5.61 -7.03 19.68
C GLY A 132 -4.44 -6.12 19.26
N ARG A 133 -3.82 -6.31 18.10
CA ARG A 133 -2.65 -5.57 17.61
C ARG A 133 -3.02 -4.53 16.56
N ARG A 134 -2.31 -3.39 16.55
CA ARG A 134 -2.41 -2.38 15.50
C ARG A 134 -1.57 -2.79 14.30
N HIS A 135 -2.06 -2.50 13.11
CA HIS A 135 -1.37 -2.69 11.84
C HIS A 135 -1.10 -1.31 11.22
N PRO A 136 -0.02 -0.61 11.64
CA PRO A 136 0.18 0.81 11.36
C PRO A 136 0.34 1.18 9.88
N VAL A 137 0.60 0.19 9.03
CA VAL A 137 0.73 0.33 7.57
C VAL A 137 -0.53 -0.10 6.82
N PHE A 138 -1.60 -0.42 7.56
CA PHE A 138 -2.96 -0.57 7.07
C PHE A 138 -3.76 0.62 7.60
N ALA A 139 -3.63 1.74 6.91
CA ALA A 139 -4.15 3.02 7.39
C ALA A 139 -4.72 3.85 6.25
N LEU A 140 -5.79 4.60 6.56
CA LEU A 140 -6.43 5.62 5.74
C LEU A 140 -6.17 7.00 6.36
#